data_AF-A0A950N5Y4-F1
#
_entry.id   AF-A0A950N5Y4-F1
#
_cell.length_a   1.000
_cell.length_b   1.000
_cell.length_c   1.000
_cell.angle_alpha   90.00
_cell.angle_beta   90.00
_cell.angle_gamma   90.00
#
_symmetry.space_group_name_H-M   'P 1'
#
loop_
_entity.id
_entity.type
_entity.pdbx_description
1 polymer ?
#
loop_
_entity_poly.entity_id
_entity_poly.type
_entity_poly.pdbx_seq_one_letter_code
_entity_poly.pdbx_strand_id
1 'polypeptide(L)'
;MVDQAVRFCSGNLRRSTFLFVLIPLIAIFYFGTLALAICLFPEAYDWRYRVISSLISPRYNPAFHWIPSFGIALAGLLMIPFGGYIRRHLGLAAPRMAHLGGGAFAAGAVALSLTAFVVSPHLHGPAGGLRMHEMLGRTAALGIGLGMVLFSWCLLKGRCLAPAEERLYPLKLLVLWTLLTLPPVLGLGSSEGLLLMARAQSSWSHAIYSGFRNSVVWHLGFWEWIGSAAVFLFLLSSALLLPERGDHVENATYASARK
;
A
#
# COMPACT_ATOMS: atom_id res chain seq x y z
N MET A 1 -4.16 28.37 3.42
CA MET A 1 -3.39 27.16 3.05
C MET A 1 -3.56 26.03 4.06
N VAL A 2 -3.50 26.29 5.38
CA VAL A 2 -3.66 25.25 6.43
C VAL A 2 -4.98 24.46 6.29
N ASP A 3 -6.11 25.14 6.08
CA ASP A 3 -7.41 24.46 5.94
C ASP A 3 -7.49 23.51 4.74
N GLN A 4 -6.81 23.84 3.63
CA GLN A 4 -6.78 22.98 2.45
C GLN A 4 -5.92 21.74 2.67
N ALA A 5 -4.77 21.89 3.32
CA ALA A 5 -3.91 20.77 3.69
C ALA A 5 -4.61 19.84 4.69
N VAL A 6 -5.31 20.39 5.67
CA VAL A 6 -6.11 19.59 6.63
C VAL A 6 -7.26 18.86 5.93
N ARG A 7 -7.95 19.49 4.97
CA ARG A 7 -9.00 18.83 4.16
C ARG A 7 -8.44 17.71 3.29
N PHE A 8 -7.25 17.90 2.72
CA PHE A 8 -6.55 16.86 1.97
C PHE A 8 -6.18 15.68 2.88
N CYS A 9 -5.45 15.91 3.98
CA CYS A 9 -5.02 14.84 4.89
C CYS A 9 -6.19 14.13 5.59
N SER A 10 -7.29 14.83 5.86
CA SER A 10 -8.51 14.20 6.41
C SER A 10 -9.30 13.40 5.37
N GLY A 11 -8.88 13.42 4.11
CA GLY A 11 -9.54 12.74 3.00
C GLY A 11 -10.89 13.33 2.65
N ASN A 12 -11.19 14.57 3.06
CA ASN A 12 -12.48 15.24 2.84
C ASN A 12 -12.60 15.84 1.43
N LEU A 13 -12.41 14.98 0.43
CA LEU A 13 -12.54 15.26 -0.98
C LEU A 13 -13.74 14.49 -1.56
N ARG A 14 -14.23 14.93 -2.72
CA ARG A 14 -15.29 14.22 -3.44
C ARG A 14 -14.75 12.90 -4.00
N ARG A 15 -15.59 11.87 -4.06
CA ARG A 15 -15.26 10.58 -4.69
C ARG A 15 -14.77 10.74 -6.13
N SER A 16 -15.36 11.67 -6.89
CA SER A 16 -14.90 12.01 -8.25
C SER A 16 -13.45 12.51 -8.28
N THR A 17 -13.00 13.26 -7.27
CA THR A 17 -11.60 13.69 -7.14
C THR A 17 -10.68 12.49 -6.92
N PHE A 18 -11.09 11.50 -6.11
CA PHE A 18 -10.32 10.27 -5.95
C PHE A 18 -10.20 9.49 -7.27
N LEU A 19 -11.32 9.29 -7.98
CA LEU A 19 -11.39 8.48 -9.20
C LEU A 19 -10.72 9.13 -10.42
N PHE A 20 -10.95 10.42 -10.64
CA PHE A 20 -10.54 11.08 -11.88
C PHE A 20 -9.29 11.96 -11.73
N VAL A 21 -8.81 12.18 -10.50
CA VAL A 21 -7.60 12.98 -10.26
C VAL A 21 -6.56 12.17 -9.50
N LEU A 22 -6.84 11.74 -8.27
CA LEU A 22 -5.81 11.12 -7.42
C LEU A 22 -5.36 9.76 -7.96
N ILE A 23 -6.28 8.86 -8.32
CA ILE A 23 -5.91 7.52 -8.82
C ILE A 23 -5.10 7.61 -10.13
N PRO A 24 -5.54 8.38 -11.17
CA PRO A 24 -4.74 8.54 -12.38
C PRO A 24 -3.36 9.14 -12.11
N LEU A 25 -3.27 10.16 -11.25
CA LEU A 25 -1.98 10.75 -10.88
C LEU A 25 -1.09 9.76 -10.12
N ILE A 26 -1.62 8.98 -9.18
CA ILE A 26 -0.87 7.91 -8.50
C ILE A 26 -0.40 6.89 -9.53
N ALA A 27 -1.24 6.48 -10.49
CA ALA A 27 -0.84 5.53 -11.53
C ALA A 27 0.31 6.06 -12.39
N ILE A 28 0.19 7.31 -12.86
CA ILE A 28 1.20 7.96 -13.70
C ILE A 28 2.50 8.16 -12.93
N PHE A 29 2.44 8.73 -11.73
CA PHE A 29 3.64 9.00 -10.95
C PHE A 29 4.29 7.72 -10.45
N TYR A 30 3.53 6.73 -9.98
CA TYR A 30 4.11 5.48 -9.49
C TYR A 30 4.53 4.57 -10.66
N PHE A 31 3.57 3.99 -11.38
CA PHE A 31 3.87 2.99 -12.41
C PHE A 31 4.47 3.60 -13.67
N GLY A 32 4.04 4.80 -14.08
CA GLY A 32 4.59 5.45 -15.27
C GLY A 32 6.08 5.73 -15.15
N THR A 33 6.51 6.29 -14.01
CA THR A 33 7.94 6.53 -13.76
C THR A 33 8.75 5.25 -13.57
N LEU A 34 8.17 4.21 -12.97
CA LEU A 34 8.82 2.91 -12.84
C LEU A 34 8.99 2.21 -14.19
N ALA A 35 7.96 2.22 -15.04
CA ALA A 35 8.03 1.69 -16.39
C ALA A 35 9.11 2.42 -17.22
N LEU A 36 9.14 3.75 -17.13
CA LEU A 36 10.19 4.55 -17.78
C LEU A 36 11.58 4.20 -17.23
N ALA A 37 11.73 4.04 -15.91
CA ALA A 37 13.00 3.66 -15.29
C ALA A 37 13.46 2.26 -15.71
N ILE A 38 12.54 1.31 -15.92
CA ILE A 38 12.83 -0.03 -16.46
C ILE A 38 13.34 0.08 -17.90
N CYS A 39 12.67 0.89 -18.75
CA CYS A 39 13.10 1.09 -20.13
C CYS A 39 14.48 1.74 -20.25
N LEU A 40 14.84 2.59 -19.29
CA LEU A 40 16.12 3.30 -19.23
C LEU A 40 17.17 2.57 -18.37
N PHE A 41 16.86 1.39 -17.84
CA PHE A 41 17.74 0.68 -16.92
C PHE A 41 18.98 0.16 -17.66
N PRO A 42 20.19 0.24 -17.07
CA PRO A 42 21.43 -0.17 -17.74
C PRO A 42 21.51 -1.66 -18.10
N GLU A 43 20.76 -2.51 -17.39
CA GLU A 43 20.75 -3.96 -17.54
C GLU A 43 19.34 -4.47 -17.86
N ALA A 44 19.20 -5.74 -18.23
CA ALA A 44 17.89 -6.37 -18.30
C ALA A 44 17.24 -6.40 -16.90
N TYR A 45 16.13 -5.67 -16.74
CA TYR A 45 15.39 -5.64 -15.48
C TYR A 45 14.34 -6.76 -15.43
N ASP A 46 14.60 -7.79 -14.65
CA ASP A 46 13.62 -8.83 -14.35
C ASP A 46 12.91 -8.54 -13.02
N TRP A 47 11.67 -8.05 -13.12
CA TRP A 47 10.83 -7.67 -11.97
C TRP A 47 10.53 -8.84 -11.00
N ARG A 48 10.67 -10.09 -11.46
CA ARG A 48 10.46 -11.28 -10.63
C ARG A 48 11.54 -11.44 -9.57
N TYR A 49 12.75 -10.99 -9.88
CA TYR A 49 13.94 -11.24 -9.06
C TYR A 49 14.59 -9.95 -8.55
N ARG A 50 14.39 -8.82 -9.24
CA ARG A 50 14.91 -7.50 -8.85
C ARG A 50 13.86 -6.69 -8.12
N VAL A 51 14.31 -6.06 -7.05
CA VAL A 51 13.55 -5.15 -6.20
C VAL A 51 13.36 -3.78 -6.86
N ILE A 52 12.26 -3.10 -6.57
CA ILE A 52 11.97 -1.72 -6.98
C ILE A 52 13.07 -0.78 -6.49
N SER A 53 13.64 -1.06 -5.31
CA SER A 53 14.75 -0.28 -4.74
C SER A 53 15.99 -0.20 -5.66
N SER A 54 16.18 -1.15 -6.58
CA SER A 54 17.27 -1.09 -7.56
C SER A 54 17.03 -0.03 -8.66
N LEU A 55 15.77 0.28 -9.00
CA LEU A 55 15.43 1.32 -9.98
C LEU A 55 15.69 2.72 -9.43
N ILE A 56 15.52 2.91 -8.13
CA ILE A 56 15.70 4.19 -7.43
C ILE A 56 17.10 4.38 -6.84
N SER A 57 17.97 3.37 -6.90
CA SER A 57 19.32 3.46 -6.32
C SER A 57 20.36 3.96 -7.33
N PRO A 58 21.13 5.02 -7.02
CA PRO A 58 22.25 5.48 -7.86
C PRO A 58 23.30 4.39 -8.11
N ARG A 59 23.39 3.37 -7.24
CA ARG A 59 24.32 2.26 -7.39
C ARG A 59 23.99 1.37 -8.60
N TYR A 60 22.70 1.18 -8.86
CA TYR A 60 22.22 0.28 -9.91
C TYR A 60 21.63 1.05 -11.11
N ASN A 61 21.14 2.27 -10.90
CA ASN A 61 20.61 3.15 -11.92
C ASN A 61 21.24 4.56 -11.81
N PRO A 62 22.52 4.72 -12.13
CA PRO A 62 23.25 5.98 -11.85
C PRO A 62 22.64 7.18 -12.58
N ALA A 63 22.20 7.02 -13.82
CA ALA A 63 21.70 8.13 -14.64
C ALA A 63 20.23 8.50 -14.36
N PHE A 64 19.37 7.52 -14.10
CA PHE A 64 17.92 7.74 -14.12
C PHE A 64 17.21 7.42 -12.80
N HIS A 65 17.93 7.11 -11.72
CA HIS A 65 17.32 6.78 -10.41
C HIS A 65 16.38 7.85 -9.86
N TRP A 66 16.62 9.11 -10.19
CA TRP A 66 15.82 10.24 -9.70
C TRP A 66 14.39 10.25 -10.26
N ILE A 67 14.16 9.69 -11.46
CA ILE A 67 12.84 9.61 -12.11
C ILE A 67 11.85 8.78 -11.28
N PRO A 68 12.10 7.48 -11.01
CA PRO A 68 11.22 6.68 -10.18
C PRO A 68 11.20 7.16 -8.72
N SER A 69 12.28 7.78 -8.24
CA SER A 69 12.32 8.36 -6.89
C SER A 69 11.29 9.48 -6.76
N PHE A 70 11.31 10.44 -7.69
CA PHE A 70 10.35 11.54 -7.70
C PHE A 70 8.90 11.05 -7.88
N GLY A 71 8.69 10.08 -8.77
CA GLY A 71 7.37 9.46 -8.98
C GLY A 71 6.81 8.77 -7.73
N ILE A 72 7.62 7.94 -7.07
CA ILE A 72 7.23 7.28 -5.81
C ILE A 72 6.98 8.31 -4.72
N ALA A 73 7.79 9.37 -4.63
CA ALA A 73 7.61 10.43 -3.65
C ALA A 73 6.25 11.11 -3.78
N LEU A 74 5.89 11.51 -5.00
CA LEU A 74 4.59 12.14 -5.29
C LEU A 74 3.43 11.16 -5.09
N ALA A 75 3.57 9.90 -5.52
CA ALA A 75 2.55 8.89 -5.31
C ALA A 75 2.25 8.71 -3.80
N GLY A 76 3.28 8.62 -2.96
CA GLY A 76 3.09 8.55 -1.50
C GLY A 76 2.32 9.76 -0.93
N LEU A 77 2.59 10.98 -1.40
CA LEU A 77 1.87 12.17 -0.96
C LEU A 77 0.39 12.11 -1.38
N LEU A 78 0.13 11.68 -2.61
CA LEU A 78 -1.23 11.54 -3.15
C LEU A 78 -2.02 10.40 -2.48
N MET A 79 -1.35 9.44 -1.85
CA MET A 79 -1.98 8.35 -1.11
C MET A 79 -2.48 8.76 0.28
N ILE A 80 -1.88 9.76 0.93
CA ILE A 80 -2.28 10.25 2.27
C ILE A 80 -3.80 10.45 2.44
N PRO A 81 -4.52 11.16 1.55
CA PRO A 81 -5.97 11.38 1.68
C PRO A 81 -6.81 10.10 1.74
N PHE A 82 -6.31 8.97 1.21
CA PHE A 82 -7.03 7.70 1.25
C PHE A 82 -7.19 7.16 2.67
N GLY A 83 -6.21 7.37 3.56
CA GLY A 83 -6.32 6.95 4.96
C GLY A 83 -7.54 7.59 5.64
N GLY A 84 -7.73 8.90 5.43
CA GLY A 84 -8.89 9.64 5.92
C GLY A 84 -10.19 9.26 5.20
N TYR A 85 -10.15 9.10 3.88
CA TYR A 85 -11.31 8.71 3.07
C TYR A 85 -11.87 7.35 3.50
N ILE A 86 -11.04 6.32 3.56
CA ILE A 86 -11.45 4.95 3.91
C ILE A 86 -11.92 4.89 5.37
N ARG A 87 -11.20 5.55 6.29
CA ARG A 87 -11.60 5.68 7.70
C ARG A 87 -13.03 6.20 7.85
N ARG A 88 -13.42 7.23 7.10
CA ARG A 88 -14.76 7.82 7.21
C ARG A 88 -15.87 6.87 6.79
N HIS A 89 -15.63 6.06 5.76
CA HIS A 89 -16.60 5.07 5.29
C HIS A 89 -16.69 3.88 6.24
N LEU A 90 -15.56 3.42 6.79
CA LEU A 90 -15.52 2.25 7.67
C LEU A 90 -15.83 2.56 9.14
N GLY A 91 -15.86 3.84 9.52
CA GLY A 91 -16.06 4.30 10.88
C GLY A 91 -17.38 3.88 11.51
N LEU A 92 -18.41 3.59 10.70
CA LEU A 92 -19.71 3.10 11.17
C LEU A 92 -19.62 1.67 11.74
N ALA A 93 -18.77 0.81 11.16
CA ALA A 93 -18.65 -0.58 11.59
C ALA A 93 -17.66 -0.77 12.76
N ALA A 94 -16.54 -0.05 12.73
CA ALA A 94 -15.46 -0.21 13.70
C ALA A 94 -14.64 1.07 13.86
N PRO A 95 -15.12 2.06 14.64
CA PRO A 95 -14.51 3.40 14.68
C PRO A 95 -13.04 3.39 15.13
N ARG A 96 -12.71 2.58 16.15
CA ARG A 96 -11.32 2.46 16.65
C ARG A 96 -10.38 1.87 15.59
N MET A 97 -10.80 0.78 14.94
CA MET A 97 -9.98 0.09 13.93
C MET A 97 -9.85 0.92 12.66
N ALA A 98 -10.92 1.61 12.25
CA ALA A 98 -10.89 2.54 11.12
C ALA A 98 -9.93 3.70 11.40
N HIS A 99 -9.88 4.22 12.64
CA HIS A 99 -8.96 5.28 13.03
C HIS A 99 -7.50 4.82 13.02
N LEU A 100 -7.21 3.67 13.64
CA LEU A 100 -5.87 3.07 13.63
C LEU A 100 -5.42 2.74 12.21
N GLY A 101 -6.30 2.16 11.38
CA GLY A 101 -6.02 1.84 9.99
C GLY A 101 -5.73 3.08 9.14
N GLY A 102 -6.53 4.14 9.31
CA GLY A 102 -6.31 5.43 8.64
C GLY A 102 -5.00 6.08 9.03
N GLY A 103 -4.66 6.07 10.32
CA GLY A 103 -3.39 6.59 10.82
C GLY A 103 -2.18 5.78 10.32
N ALA A 104 -2.24 4.46 10.40
CA ALA A 104 -1.18 3.57 9.92
C ALA A 104 -0.94 3.72 8.42
N PHE A 105 -2.01 3.75 7.63
CA PHE A 105 -1.92 3.92 6.17
C PHE A 105 -1.30 5.27 5.80
N ALA A 106 -1.75 6.36 6.42
CA ALA A 106 -1.21 7.70 6.17
C ALA A 106 0.26 7.82 6.60
N ALA A 107 0.62 7.26 7.75
CA ALA A 107 2.01 7.21 8.21
C ALA A 107 2.90 6.40 7.24
N GLY A 108 2.40 5.27 6.73
CA GLY A 108 3.09 4.48 5.72
C GLY A 108 3.26 5.21 4.39
N ALA A 109 2.24 5.96 3.96
CA ALA A 109 2.31 6.81 2.75
C ALA A 109 3.34 7.95 2.90
N VAL A 110 3.40 8.60 4.07
CA VAL A 110 4.43 9.59 4.39
C VAL A 110 5.82 8.94 4.38
N ALA A 111 5.98 7.78 5.02
CA ALA A 111 7.24 7.06 5.02
C ALA A 111 7.68 6.69 3.59
N LEU A 112 6.75 6.28 2.72
CA LEU A 112 7.03 6.00 1.30
C LEU A 112 7.57 7.24 0.59
N SER A 113 6.94 8.40 0.81
CA SER A 113 7.42 9.67 0.25
C SER A 113 8.83 10.02 0.72
N LEU A 114 9.10 9.91 2.01
CA LEU A 114 10.41 10.19 2.59
C LEU A 114 11.48 9.21 2.10
N THR A 115 11.13 7.93 1.98
CA THR A 115 12.03 6.86 1.50
C THR A 115 12.67 7.22 0.18
N ALA A 116 11.91 7.84 -0.73
CA ALA A 116 12.37 8.17 -2.06
C ALA A 116 13.32 9.39 -2.10
N PHE A 117 13.25 10.31 -1.13
CA PHE A 117 14.18 11.44 -1.03
C PHE A 117 15.51 11.07 -0.38
N VAL A 118 15.52 10.08 0.51
CA VAL A 118 16.72 9.63 1.24
C VAL A 118 17.73 8.91 0.34
N VAL A 119 17.31 8.50 -0.87
CA VAL A 119 18.20 7.85 -1.85
C VAL A 119 19.12 8.84 -2.57
N SER A 120 18.94 10.15 -2.38
CA SER A 120 19.77 11.16 -3.02
C SER A 120 21.21 11.16 -2.43
N PRO A 121 22.25 10.89 -3.23
CA PRO A 121 23.63 10.67 -2.76
C PRO A 121 24.30 11.91 -2.14
N HIS A 122 23.68 13.09 -2.24
CA HIS A 122 24.26 14.34 -1.75
C HIS A 122 24.02 14.62 -0.26
N LEU A 123 23.15 13.85 0.42
CA LEU A 123 22.73 14.19 1.79
C LEU A 123 23.34 13.31 2.89
N HIS A 124 23.83 12.10 2.59
CA HIS A 124 24.33 11.17 3.62
C HIS A 124 25.49 10.30 3.11
N GLY A 125 26.45 10.01 3.99
CA GLY A 125 27.54 9.07 3.68
C GLY A 125 27.03 7.69 3.24
N PRO A 126 27.81 6.93 2.44
CA PRO A 126 27.33 5.77 1.67
C PRO A 126 26.62 4.68 2.49
N ALA A 127 26.98 4.51 3.77
CA ALA A 127 26.36 3.51 4.65
C ALA A 127 25.11 4.02 5.40
N GLY A 128 25.05 5.32 5.73
CA GLY A 128 23.96 5.92 6.52
C GLY A 128 22.67 6.09 5.72
N GLY A 129 22.78 6.62 4.50
CA GLY A 129 21.62 6.84 3.62
C GLY A 129 20.94 5.53 3.22
N LEU A 130 21.73 4.47 2.97
CA LEU A 130 21.20 3.14 2.63
C LEU A 130 20.37 2.54 3.78
N ARG A 131 20.86 2.64 5.02
CA ARG A 131 20.16 2.13 6.21
C ARG A 131 18.85 2.89 6.47
N MET A 132 18.86 4.21 6.31
CA MET A 132 17.66 5.04 6.45
C MET A 132 16.63 4.73 5.36
N HIS A 133 17.07 4.55 4.11
CA HIS A 133 16.19 4.15 3.00
C HIS A 133 15.52 2.79 3.29
N GLU A 134 16.29 1.79 3.71
CA GLU A 134 15.76 0.46 4.05
C GLU A 134 14.76 0.53 5.23
N MET A 135 15.08 1.31 6.27
CA MET A 135 14.18 1.52 7.40
C MET A 135 12.87 2.19 6.98
N LEU A 136 12.94 3.30 6.23
CA LEU A 136 11.75 4.01 5.78
C LEU A 136 10.91 3.16 4.82
N GLY A 137 11.54 2.40 3.92
CA GLY A 137 10.84 1.47 3.03
C GLY A 137 10.09 0.38 3.80
N ARG A 138 10.71 -0.20 4.83
CA ARG A 138 10.04 -1.15 5.73
C ARG A 138 8.90 -0.50 6.50
N THR A 139 9.11 0.71 7.04
CA THR A 139 8.06 1.46 7.74
C THR A 139 6.89 1.77 6.81
N ALA A 140 7.15 2.12 5.55
CA ALA A 140 6.13 2.33 4.53
C ALA A 140 5.30 1.07 4.27
N ALA A 141 5.97 -0.05 4.02
CA ALA A 141 5.32 -1.35 3.80
C ALA A 141 4.49 -1.80 5.00
N LEU A 142 5.04 -1.68 6.22
CA LEU A 142 4.32 -2.03 7.45
C LEU A 142 3.12 -1.11 7.70
N GLY A 143 3.27 0.21 7.53
CA GLY A 143 2.19 1.16 7.74
C GLY A 143 1.03 0.98 6.76
N ILE A 144 1.35 0.87 5.46
CA ILE A 144 0.35 0.64 4.40
C ILE A 144 -0.31 -0.72 4.58
N GLY A 145 0.47 -1.79 4.79
CA GLY A 145 -0.05 -3.14 4.99
C GLY A 145 -0.93 -3.26 6.23
N LEU A 146 -0.50 -2.71 7.37
CA LEU A 146 -1.30 -2.67 8.59
C LEU A 146 -2.61 -1.90 8.37
N GLY A 147 -2.56 -0.77 7.67
CA GLY A 147 -3.75 -0.01 7.28
C GLY A 147 -4.75 -0.86 6.50
N MET A 148 -4.29 -1.54 5.44
CA MET A 148 -5.13 -2.43 4.61
C MET A 148 -5.72 -3.60 5.41
N VAL A 149 -4.95 -4.21 6.33
CA VAL A 149 -5.43 -5.29 7.20
C VAL A 149 -6.53 -4.77 8.15
N LEU A 150 -6.31 -3.64 8.80
CA LEU A 150 -7.30 -3.04 9.71
C LEU A 150 -8.57 -2.62 8.98
N PHE A 151 -8.45 -2.09 7.76
CA PHE A 151 -9.61 -1.77 6.91
C PHE A 151 -10.37 -3.03 6.48
N SER A 152 -9.66 -4.08 6.09
CA SER A 152 -10.26 -5.38 5.75
C SER A 152 -10.98 -6.00 6.96
N TRP A 153 -10.42 -5.86 8.17
CA TRP A 153 -11.08 -6.25 9.40
C TRP A 153 -12.37 -5.46 9.68
N CYS A 154 -12.35 -4.13 9.46
CA CYS A 154 -13.56 -3.30 9.60
C CYS A 154 -14.67 -3.79 8.66
N LEU A 155 -14.30 -4.14 7.42
CA LEU A 155 -15.24 -4.62 6.42
C LEU A 155 -15.80 -6.00 6.78
N LEU A 156 -14.93 -6.91 7.25
CA LEU A 156 -15.32 -8.23 7.77
C LEU A 156 -16.30 -8.09 8.94
N LYS A 157 -15.99 -7.21 9.90
CA LYS A 157 -16.87 -6.96 11.05
C LYS A 157 -18.23 -6.41 10.61
N GLY A 158 -18.24 -5.37 9.76
CA GLY A 158 -19.47 -4.73 9.30
C GLY A 158 -20.34 -5.59 8.36
N ARG A 159 -19.82 -6.75 7.90
CA ARG A 159 -20.53 -7.64 6.98
C ARG A 159 -20.85 -9.02 7.54
N CYS A 160 -19.90 -9.64 8.23
CA CYS A 160 -20.03 -11.01 8.71
C CYS A 160 -20.36 -11.09 10.20
N LEU A 161 -19.91 -10.12 10.99
CA LEU A 161 -20.16 -10.07 12.44
C LEU A 161 -21.36 -9.20 12.82
N ALA A 162 -21.88 -8.40 11.88
CA ALA A 162 -23.09 -7.60 12.06
C ALA A 162 -24.37 -8.42 11.78
N PRO A 163 -25.49 -8.14 12.47
CA PRO A 163 -26.81 -8.69 12.15
C PRO A 163 -27.15 -8.50 10.67
N ALA A 164 -27.99 -9.38 10.11
CA ALA A 164 -28.31 -9.38 8.67
C ALA A 164 -28.88 -8.03 8.17
N GLU A 165 -29.65 -7.35 9.02
CA GLU A 165 -30.29 -6.06 8.77
C GLU A 165 -29.29 -4.88 8.81
N GLU A 166 -28.13 -5.07 9.42
CA GLU A 166 -27.09 -4.05 9.62
C GLU A 166 -25.86 -4.30 8.72
N ARG A 167 -25.97 -5.16 7.70
CA ARG A 167 -24.85 -5.48 6.80
C ARG A 167 -24.55 -4.27 5.90
N LEU A 168 -23.50 -3.53 6.26
CA LEU A 168 -23.15 -2.28 5.61
C LEU A 168 -22.43 -2.47 4.26
N TYR A 169 -21.71 -3.58 4.05
CA TYR A 169 -20.76 -3.71 2.93
C TYR A 169 -21.03 -4.89 2.00
N PRO A 170 -20.75 -4.78 0.69
CA PRO A 170 -20.95 -5.87 -0.25
C PRO A 170 -19.89 -6.98 -0.08
N LEU A 171 -20.30 -8.25 -0.24
CA LEU A 171 -19.41 -9.41 -0.15
C LEU A 171 -18.26 -9.35 -1.17
N LYS A 172 -18.55 -8.84 -2.37
CA LYS A 172 -17.55 -8.68 -3.45
C LYS A 172 -16.37 -7.82 -2.99
N LEU A 173 -16.63 -6.75 -2.24
CA LEU A 173 -15.58 -5.87 -1.70
C LEU A 173 -14.74 -6.60 -0.64
N LEU A 174 -15.36 -7.41 0.20
CA LEU A 174 -14.65 -8.22 1.21
C LEU A 174 -13.71 -9.22 0.56
N VAL A 175 -14.20 -9.97 -0.42
CA VAL A 175 -13.38 -10.94 -1.16
C VAL A 175 -12.23 -10.23 -1.86
N LEU A 176 -12.52 -9.13 -2.56
CA LEU A 176 -11.50 -8.35 -3.27
C LEU A 176 -10.42 -7.83 -2.31
N TRP A 177 -10.78 -7.18 -1.21
CA TRP A 177 -9.80 -6.65 -0.26
C TRP A 177 -9.01 -7.74 0.45
N THR A 178 -9.62 -8.89 0.73
CA THR A 178 -8.92 -10.06 1.28
C THR A 178 -7.84 -10.55 0.31
N LEU A 179 -8.18 -10.69 -0.98
CA LEU A 179 -7.26 -11.10 -2.04
C LEU A 179 -6.15 -10.06 -2.31
N LEU A 180 -6.45 -8.77 -2.18
CA LEU A 180 -5.47 -7.70 -2.34
C LEU A 180 -4.57 -7.52 -1.11
N THR A 181 -4.99 -7.97 0.08
CA THR A 181 -4.25 -7.70 1.33
C THR A 181 -3.47 -8.92 1.80
N LEU A 182 -4.11 -10.09 1.92
CA LEU A 182 -3.49 -11.24 2.57
C LEU A 182 -2.28 -11.80 1.79
N PRO A 183 -2.38 -12.09 0.47
CA PRO A 183 -1.25 -12.67 -0.25
C PRO A 183 0.00 -11.78 -0.23
N PRO A 184 -0.07 -10.47 -0.53
CA PRO A 184 1.13 -9.61 -0.46
C PRO A 184 1.72 -9.48 0.94
N VAL A 185 0.89 -9.37 1.98
CA VAL A 185 1.37 -9.26 3.37
C VAL A 185 2.08 -10.54 3.82
N LEU A 186 1.49 -11.71 3.54
CA LEU A 186 2.09 -13.00 3.86
C LEU A 186 3.34 -13.25 3.02
N GLY A 187 3.31 -12.89 1.74
CA GLY A 187 4.42 -13.03 0.81
C GLY A 187 5.64 -12.19 1.18
N LEU A 188 5.44 -10.89 1.43
CA LEU A 188 6.48 -9.99 1.92
C LEU A 188 7.02 -10.45 3.29
N GLY A 189 6.11 -10.74 4.24
CA GLY A 189 6.49 -11.13 5.59
C GLY A 189 7.28 -12.44 5.63
N SER A 190 6.89 -13.44 4.84
CA SER A 190 7.61 -14.70 4.75
C SER A 190 8.94 -14.57 4.01
N SER A 191 9.01 -13.79 2.93
CA SER A 191 10.25 -13.56 2.18
C SER A 191 11.29 -12.79 3.02
N GLU A 192 10.89 -11.69 3.67
CA GLU A 192 11.76 -10.94 4.59
C GLU A 192 12.14 -11.79 5.81
N GLY A 193 11.18 -12.52 6.40
CA GLY A 193 11.43 -13.38 7.55
C GLY A 193 12.49 -14.43 7.27
N LEU A 194 12.41 -15.10 6.12
CA LEU A 194 13.43 -16.07 5.70
C LEU A 194 14.79 -15.42 5.45
N LEU A 195 14.85 -14.24 4.84
CA LEU A 195 16.11 -13.51 4.65
C LEU A 195 16.78 -13.18 5.98
N LEU A 196 16.00 -12.73 6.98
CA LEU A 196 16.51 -12.45 8.32
C LEU A 196 16.99 -13.72 9.03
N MET A 197 16.24 -14.82 8.92
CA MET A 197 16.60 -16.11 9.51
C MET A 197 17.86 -16.71 8.87
N ALA A 198 18.02 -16.59 7.54
CA ALA A 198 19.21 -17.02 6.83
C ALA A 198 20.45 -16.23 7.27
N ARG A 199 20.32 -14.90 7.48
CA ARG A 199 21.40 -14.07 8.02
C ARG A 199 21.78 -14.45 9.46
N ALA A 200 20.83 -14.97 10.24
CA ALA A 200 21.05 -15.45 11.59
C ALA A 200 21.72 -16.84 11.68
N GLN A 201 22.14 -17.43 10.55
CA GLN A 201 22.86 -18.72 10.46
C GLN A 201 22.15 -19.90 11.17
N SER A 202 20.82 -19.89 11.24
CA SER A 202 20.07 -21.01 11.82
C SER A 202 20.09 -22.21 10.88
N SER A 203 20.46 -23.40 11.38
CA SER A 203 20.57 -24.65 10.61
C SER A 203 19.25 -25.07 9.92
N TRP A 204 18.10 -24.74 10.53
CA TRP A 204 16.77 -25.01 9.98
C TRP A 204 16.42 -24.10 8.80
N SER A 205 16.91 -22.86 8.82
CA SER A 205 16.64 -21.86 7.77
C SER A 205 17.28 -22.25 6.43
N HIS A 206 18.42 -22.94 6.47
CA HIS A 206 19.14 -23.34 5.27
C HIS A 206 18.40 -24.42 4.48
N ALA A 207 17.76 -25.38 5.15
CA ALA A 207 16.96 -26.42 4.51
C ALA A 207 15.73 -25.83 3.80
N ILE A 208 14.99 -24.96 4.49
CA ILE A 208 13.82 -24.26 3.93
C ILE A 208 14.25 -23.36 2.77
N TYR A 209 15.28 -22.54 2.94
CA TYR A 209 15.83 -21.69 1.88
C TYR A 209 16.25 -22.52 0.65
N SER A 210 16.94 -23.65 0.84
CA SER A 210 17.44 -24.47 -0.27
C SER A 210 16.32 -25.10 -1.11
N GLY A 211 15.20 -25.48 -0.50
CA GLY A 211 14.05 -26.03 -1.22
C GLY A 211 13.26 -24.98 -2.00
N PHE A 212 13.33 -23.72 -1.57
CA PHE A 212 12.48 -22.65 -2.09
C PHE A 212 13.21 -21.58 -2.91
N ARG A 213 14.55 -21.54 -2.87
CA ARG A 213 15.40 -20.53 -3.56
C ARG A 213 15.19 -20.41 -5.06
N ASN A 214 14.66 -21.45 -5.71
CA ASN A 214 14.43 -21.46 -7.16
C ASN A 214 13.03 -20.95 -7.56
N SER A 215 12.15 -20.70 -6.58
CA SER A 215 10.77 -20.30 -6.87
C SER A 215 10.61 -18.78 -6.74
N VAL A 216 10.00 -18.18 -7.78
CA VAL A 216 9.77 -16.73 -7.92
C VAL A 216 9.05 -16.15 -6.70
N VAL A 217 8.13 -16.91 -6.09
CA VAL A 217 7.31 -16.46 -4.96
C VAL A 217 8.09 -16.28 -3.66
N TRP A 218 9.40 -16.54 -3.63
CA TRP A 218 10.25 -16.26 -2.47
C TRP A 218 11.16 -15.06 -2.67
N HIS A 219 11.16 -14.49 -3.87
CA HIS A 219 11.94 -13.31 -4.15
C HIS A 219 11.19 -12.07 -3.68
N LEU A 220 11.88 -11.25 -2.89
CA LEU A 220 11.36 -9.98 -2.40
C LEU A 220 10.86 -9.09 -3.55
N GLY A 221 11.60 -9.04 -4.67
CA GLY A 221 11.22 -8.27 -5.85
C GLY A 221 9.84 -8.62 -6.39
N PHE A 222 9.51 -9.91 -6.49
CA PHE A 222 8.18 -10.37 -6.90
C PHE A 222 7.09 -9.77 -5.99
N TRP A 223 7.26 -9.86 -4.66
CA TRP A 223 6.26 -9.36 -3.72
C TRP A 223 6.21 -7.84 -3.59
N GLU A 224 7.30 -7.12 -3.86
CA GLU A 224 7.28 -5.66 -3.98
C GLU A 224 6.38 -5.21 -5.14
N TRP A 225 6.50 -5.85 -6.31
CA TRP A 225 5.66 -5.55 -7.46
C TRP A 225 4.19 -5.95 -7.25
N ILE A 226 3.95 -7.17 -6.77
CA ILE A 226 2.60 -7.66 -6.46
C ILE A 226 1.95 -6.80 -5.36
N GLY A 227 2.69 -6.46 -4.31
CA GLY A 227 2.24 -5.57 -3.24
C GLY A 227 1.88 -4.19 -3.75
N SER A 228 2.71 -3.61 -4.62
CA SER A 228 2.45 -2.28 -5.19
C SER A 228 1.20 -2.25 -6.07
N ALA A 229 1.03 -3.27 -6.93
CA ALA A 229 -0.20 -3.44 -7.70
C ALA A 229 -1.42 -3.63 -6.79
N ALA A 230 -1.27 -4.41 -5.71
CA ALA A 230 -2.35 -4.66 -4.78
C ALA A 230 -2.78 -3.41 -3.99
N VAL A 231 -1.82 -2.58 -3.56
CA VAL A 231 -2.11 -1.27 -2.95
C VAL A 231 -2.88 -0.40 -3.94
N PHE A 232 -2.43 -0.29 -5.19
CA PHE A 232 -3.12 0.52 -6.20
C PHE A 232 -4.57 0.05 -6.43
N LEU A 233 -4.77 -1.26 -6.62
CA LEU A 233 -6.10 -1.85 -6.79
C LEU A 233 -6.96 -1.69 -5.53
N PHE A 234 -6.35 -1.70 -4.34
CA PHE A 234 -7.03 -1.44 -3.09
C PHE A 234 -7.54 0.01 -3.03
N LEU A 235 -6.73 0.99 -3.45
CA LEU A 235 -7.16 2.40 -3.56
C LEU A 235 -8.27 2.59 -4.59
N LEU A 236 -8.12 1.98 -5.78
CA LEU A 236 -9.12 2.03 -6.84
C LEU A 236 -10.45 1.43 -6.39
N SER A 237 -10.42 0.22 -5.81
CA SER A 237 -11.62 -0.44 -5.29
C SER A 237 -12.24 0.32 -4.12
N SER A 238 -11.44 0.96 -3.27
CA SER A 238 -11.95 1.85 -2.21
C SER A 238 -12.76 3.00 -2.78
N ALA A 239 -12.25 3.66 -3.83
CA ALA A 239 -12.97 4.76 -4.47
C ALA A 239 -14.18 4.28 -5.30
N LEU A 240 -14.15 3.07 -5.85
CA LEU A 240 -15.22 2.52 -6.69
C LEU A 240 -16.34 1.81 -5.92
N LEU A 241 -16.05 1.17 -4.78
CA LEU A 241 -16.96 0.19 -4.19
C LEU A 241 -17.37 0.49 -2.75
N LEU A 242 -16.71 1.44 -2.06
CA LEU A 242 -17.21 1.87 -0.75
C LEU A 242 -18.56 2.58 -0.91
N PRO A 243 -19.60 2.18 -0.16
CA PRO A 243 -20.91 2.82 -0.21
C PRO A 243 -20.82 4.29 0.21
N GLU A 244 -21.61 5.16 -0.41
CA GLU A 244 -21.72 6.53 0.05
C GLU A 244 -22.60 6.60 1.30
N ARG A 245 -22.38 7.61 2.16
CA ARG A 245 -23.08 7.70 3.45
C ARG A 245 -24.62 7.77 3.31
N GLY A 246 -25.12 8.20 2.15
CA GLY A 246 -26.54 8.18 1.81
C GLY A 246 -27.10 6.77 1.60
N ASP A 247 -26.31 5.86 1.04
CA ASP A 247 -26.72 4.50 0.69
C ASP A 247 -27.09 3.66 1.94
N HIS A 248 -26.47 3.96 3.09
CA HIS A 248 -26.79 3.28 4.35
C HIS A 248 -28.13 3.71 4.94
N VAL A 249 -28.53 4.98 4.74
CA VAL A 249 -29.81 5.52 5.23
C VAL A 249 -30.96 4.97 4.39
N GLU A 250 -30.77 4.94 3.07
CA GLU A 250 -31.76 4.42 2.14
C GLU A 250 -32.01 2.92 2.34
N ASN A 251 -30.94 2.12 2.48
CA ASN A 251 -31.06 0.68 2.77
C ASN A 251 -31.74 0.38 4.12
N ALA A 252 -31.47 1.17 5.16
CA ALA A 252 -32.13 1.02 6.46
C ALA A 252 -33.63 1.37 6.39
N THR A 253 -33.98 2.40 5.61
CA THR A 253 -35.37 2.84 5.41
C THR A 253 -36.19 1.83 4.61
N TYR A 254 -35.60 1.23 3.57
CA TYR A 254 -36.25 0.15 2.81
C TYR A 254 -36.39 -1.15 3.61
N ALA A 255 -35.46 -1.45 4.51
CA ALA A 255 -35.54 -2.62 5.39
C ALA A 255 -36.65 -2.47 6.45
N SER A 256 -36.86 -1.27 7.01
CA SER A 256 -37.94 -1.03 7.96
C SER A 256 -39.33 -1.03 7.32
N ALA A 257 -39.45 -0.65 6.05
CA ALA A 257 -40.72 -0.61 5.33
C ALA A 257 -41.23 -1.99 4.85
N ARG A 258 -40.42 -3.05 5.00
CA ARG A 258 -40.81 -4.44 4.67
C ARG A 258 -41.18 -5.30 5.88
N LYS A 259 -41.12 -4.75 7.09
CA LYS A 259 -41.62 -5.37 8.32
C LYS A 259 -43.01 -4.86 8.61
#